data_AF-A0A1Y0H306-F1
#
_entry.id   AF-A0A1Y0H306-F1
#
_cell.length_a   1.000
_cell.length_b   1.000
_cell.length_c   1.000
_cell.angle_alpha   90.00
_cell.angle_beta   90.00
_cell.angle_gamma   90.00
#
_symmetry.space_group_name_H-M   'P 1'
#
loop_
_entity.id
_entity.type
_entity.pdbx_description
1 polymer ?
#
loop_
_entity_poly.entity_id
_entity_poly.type
_entity_poly.pdbx_seq_one_letter_code
_entity_poly.pdbx_strand_id
1 'polypeptide(L)'
;MNRLKSVGEVLPGLALVVAMAIAANWIAELPFVKDSLRFSSLLIVILLGILLASVWKLPDLLGAGIKLAQKPILRWAVAGLGFRLTLQEVAAIGVPAIAVVCLGVTGSFLFCVWLGKILGLGEKLSLLLATGGAICGASAIVAADSVVEAEGKDAAVSLGIITLWGTVGIFLFPAVAKALGWGILLMD
;
A
#
# COMPACT_ATOMS: atom_id res chain seq x y z
N MET A 1 20.64 -9.59 11.61
CA MET A 1 20.48 -10.90 10.92
C MET A 1 20.44 -12.01 11.97
N ASN A 2 19.26 -12.39 12.49
CA ASN A 2 19.16 -13.58 13.34
C ASN A 2 17.72 -14.13 13.33
N ARG A 3 17.61 -15.46 13.25
CA ARG A 3 16.40 -16.30 13.24
C ARG A 3 15.61 -16.37 11.94
N LEU A 4 16.10 -17.24 11.06
CA LEU A 4 15.24 -18.23 10.39
C LEU A 4 14.41 -18.93 11.49
N LYS A 5 13.23 -18.38 11.83
CA LYS A 5 12.21 -19.13 12.57
C LYS A 5 11.77 -20.27 11.65
N SER A 6 11.82 -21.48 12.20
CA SER A 6 11.55 -22.76 11.56
C SER A 6 10.43 -22.65 10.51
N VAL A 7 10.66 -23.20 9.32
CA VAL A 7 9.69 -23.28 8.21
C VAL A 7 8.31 -23.78 8.69
N GLY A 8 8.27 -24.57 9.76
CA GLY A 8 7.03 -25.03 10.41
C GLY A 8 6.19 -23.96 11.12
N GLU A 9 6.77 -22.84 11.58
CA GLU A 9 6.02 -21.75 12.24
C GLU A 9 5.42 -20.74 11.24
N VAL A 10 5.95 -20.68 10.01
CA VAL A 10 5.55 -19.68 8.99
C VAL A 10 4.44 -20.22 8.08
N LEU A 11 4.41 -21.54 7.88
CA LEU A 11 3.42 -22.26 7.08
C LEU A 11 1.96 -21.92 7.43
N PRO A 12 1.51 -21.93 8.71
CA PRO A 12 0.11 -21.70 9.02
C PRO A 12 -0.35 -20.27 8.72
N GLY A 13 0.52 -19.27 8.91
CA GLY A 13 0.20 -17.88 8.58
C GLY A 13 0.12 -17.63 7.07
N LEU A 14 1.03 -18.22 6.29
CA LEU A 14 1.02 -18.11 4.84
C LEU A 14 -0.18 -18.87 4.23
N ALA A 15 -0.48 -20.06 4.74
CA ALA A 15 -1.63 -20.85 4.34
C ALA A 15 -2.95 -20.10 4.62
N LEU A 16 -3.07 -19.39 5.75
CA LEU A 16 -4.24 -18.55 6.02
C LEU A 16 -4.37 -17.40 5.02
N VAL A 17 -3.28 -16.70 4.70
CA VAL A 17 -3.30 -15.60 3.71
C VAL A 17 -3.68 -16.12 2.33
N VAL A 18 -3.15 -17.26 1.92
CA VAL A 18 -3.49 -17.91 0.64
C VAL A 18 -4.93 -18.40 0.64
N ALA A 19 -5.41 -19.03 1.72
CA ALA A 19 -6.80 -19.46 1.85
C ALA A 19 -7.77 -18.28 1.83
N MET A 20 -7.44 -17.17 2.51
CA MET A 20 -8.21 -15.93 2.44
C MET A 20 -8.21 -15.33 1.03
N ALA A 21 -7.06 -15.30 0.35
CA ALA A 21 -6.99 -14.81 -1.02
C ALA A 21 -7.83 -15.66 -1.97
N ILE A 22 -7.77 -16.99 -1.86
CA ILE A 22 -8.57 -17.91 -2.67
C ILE A 22 -10.06 -17.74 -2.36
N ALA A 23 -10.45 -17.71 -1.08
CA ALA A 23 -11.83 -17.50 -0.67
C ALA A 23 -12.38 -16.16 -1.17
N ALA A 24 -11.59 -15.09 -1.07
CA ALA A 24 -11.97 -13.78 -1.56
C ALA A 24 -12.11 -13.76 -3.10
N ASN A 25 -11.24 -14.46 -3.83
CA ASN A 25 -11.32 -14.56 -5.28
C ASN A 25 -12.53 -15.39 -5.73
N TRP A 26 -12.85 -16.46 -5.01
CA TRP A 26 -14.05 -17.26 -5.23
C TRP A 26 -15.34 -16.47 -4.98
N ILE A 27 -15.37 -15.66 -3.91
CA ILE A 27 -16.50 -14.78 -3.61
C ILE A 27 -16.62 -13.68 -4.67
N ALA A 28 -15.49 -13.20 -5.21
CA ALA A 28 -15.47 -12.20 -6.28
C ALA A 28 -15.95 -12.74 -7.65
N GLU A 29 -15.94 -14.05 -7.87
CA GLU A 29 -16.44 -14.70 -9.10
C GLU A 29 -17.95 -14.95 -9.09
N LEU A 30 -18.64 -14.77 -7.96
CA LEU A 30 -20.09 -14.94 -7.88
C LEU A 30 -20.82 -13.88 -8.74
N PRO A 31 -21.79 -14.30 -9.59
CA PRO A 31 -22.45 -13.43 -10.56
C PRO A 31 -23.27 -12.30 -9.93
N PHE A 32 -23.61 -12.39 -8.64
CA PHE A 32 -24.32 -11.34 -7.90
C PHE A 32 -23.47 -10.06 -7.66
N VAL A 33 -22.14 -10.16 -7.79
CA VAL A 33 -21.18 -9.05 -7.56
C VAL A 33 -20.78 -8.37 -8.89
N LYS A 34 -20.87 -9.09 -10.02
CA LYS A 34 -20.49 -8.57 -11.34
C LYS A 34 -21.45 -7.50 -11.90
N ASP A 35 -22.75 -7.63 -11.63
CA ASP A 35 -23.75 -6.83 -12.34
C ASP A 35 -24.10 -5.48 -11.70
N SER A 36 -23.94 -5.31 -10.39
CA SER A 36 -24.44 -4.07 -9.76
C SER A 36 -23.43 -2.92 -9.77
N LEU A 37 -22.14 -3.13 -9.51
CA LEU A 37 -21.24 -2.00 -9.30
C LEU A 37 -19.80 -2.40 -9.68
N ARG A 38 -19.21 -1.76 -10.71
CA ARG A 38 -17.75 -1.73 -11.00
C ARG A 38 -16.96 -1.02 -9.88
N PHE A 39 -17.34 -1.23 -8.63
CA PHE A 39 -16.57 -0.86 -7.47
C PHE A 39 -15.50 -1.93 -7.28
N SER A 40 -14.35 -1.64 -7.89
CA SER A 40 -13.04 -2.28 -7.75
C SER A 40 -13.01 -3.46 -6.78
N SER A 41 -12.82 -4.69 -7.28
CA SER A 41 -12.62 -5.91 -6.47
C SER A 41 -11.61 -5.72 -5.32
N LEU A 42 -10.71 -4.76 -5.47
CA LEU A 42 -9.77 -4.31 -4.46
C LEU A 42 -10.44 -3.82 -3.17
N LEU A 43 -11.51 -3.02 -3.26
CA LEU A 43 -12.23 -2.48 -2.09
C LEU A 43 -12.93 -3.59 -1.30
N ILE A 44 -13.57 -4.53 -2.00
CA ILE A 44 -14.26 -5.66 -1.38
C ILE A 44 -13.25 -6.53 -0.64
N VAL A 45 -12.12 -6.85 -1.26
CA VAL A 45 -11.02 -7.61 -0.63
C VAL A 45 -10.44 -6.87 0.59
N ILE A 46 -10.22 -5.56 0.50
CA ILE A 46 -9.74 -4.75 1.62
C ILE A 46 -10.76 -4.75 2.76
N LEU A 47 -12.04 -4.55 2.48
CA LEU A 47 -13.09 -4.49 3.50
C LEU A 47 -13.26 -5.85 4.20
N LEU A 48 -13.25 -6.95 3.44
CA LEU A 48 -13.29 -8.32 3.97
C LEU A 48 -12.05 -8.60 4.84
N GLY A 49 -10.87 -8.16 4.39
CA GLY A 49 -9.63 -8.23 5.16
C GLY A 49 -9.69 -7.47 6.49
N ILE A 50 -10.25 -6.26 6.49
CA ILE A 50 -10.45 -5.44 7.70
C ILE A 50 -11.45 -6.10 8.66
N LEU A 51 -12.57 -6.64 8.14
CA LEU A 51 -13.56 -7.36 8.93
C LEU A 51 -12.96 -8.60 9.61
N LEU A 52 -12.18 -9.41 8.88
CA LEU A 52 -11.50 -10.56 9.49
C LEU A 52 -10.44 -10.14 10.51
N ALA A 53 -9.67 -9.09 10.23
CA ALA A 53 -8.70 -8.55 11.17
C ALA A 53 -9.36 -7.96 12.43
N SER A 54 -10.60 -7.49 12.32
CA SER A 54 -11.37 -6.95 13.43
C SER A 54 -12.07 -8.02 14.28
N VAL A 55 -12.44 -9.16 13.69
CA VAL A 55 -13.18 -10.24 14.37
C VAL A 55 -12.25 -11.27 15.01
N TRP A 56 -11.07 -11.51 14.43
CA TRP A 56 -10.08 -12.45 14.99
C TRP A 56 -8.83 -11.72 15.51
N LYS A 57 -8.58 -11.82 16.82
CA LYS A 57 -7.25 -11.55 17.38
C LYS A 57 -6.31 -12.68 16.94
N LEU A 58 -5.51 -12.42 15.91
CA LEU A 58 -4.55 -13.39 15.41
C LEU A 58 -3.48 -13.69 16.48
N PRO A 59 -3.25 -14.96 16.84
CA PRO A 59 -2.15 -15.34 17.74
C PRO A 59 -0.78 -15.08 17.10
N ASP A 60 0.24 -14.82 17.93
CA ASP A 60 1.60 -14.42 17.51
C ASP A 60 2.28 -15.38 16.50
N LEU A 61 1.86 -16.65 16.45
CA LEU A 61 2.32 -17.62 15.45
C LEU A 61 1.89 -17.26 14.03
N LEU A 62 0.69 -16.70 13.81
CA LEU A 62 0.26 -16.22 12.50
C LEU A 62 0.92 -14.89 12.12
N GLY A 63 1.30 -14.10 13.12
CA GLY A 63 2.03 -12.85 12.91
C GLY A 63 3.38 -13.05 12.20
N ALA A 64 4.04 -14.20 12.38
CA ALA A 64 5.28 -14.52 11.69
C ALA A 64 5.08 -14.71 10.18
N GLY A 65 4.02 -15.43 9.77
CA GLY A 65 3.66 -15.63 8.36
C GLY A 65 3.19 -14.34 7.68
N ILE A 66 2.39 -13.52 8.37
CA ILE A 66 1.91 -12.24 7.84
C ILE A 66 3.05 -11.24 7.67
N LYS A 67 3.99 -11.17 8.63
CA LYS A 67 5.19 -10.32 8.49
C LYS A 67 6.06 -10.75 7.30
N LEU A 68 6.11 -12.04 6.97
CA LEU A 68 6.79 -12.54 5.78
C LEU A 68 6.02 -12.17 4.49
N ALA A 69 4.69 -12.20 4.51
CA ALA A 69 3.90 -11.71 3.38
C ALA A 69 4.06 -10.18 3.17
N GLN A 70 4.10 -9.41 4.24
CA GLN A 70 4.16 -7.95 4.18
C GLN A 70 5.52 -7.38 3.78
N LYS A 71 6.63 -8.04 4.15
CA LYS A 71 7.98 -7.49 3.89
C LYS A 71 8.63 -8.08 2.63
N PRO A 72 9.09 -9.35 2.62
CA PRO A 72 9.78 -9.89 1.46
C PRO A 72 8.85 -10.13 0.26
N ILE A 73 7.66 -10.71 0.47
CA ILE A 73 6.76 -11.02 -0.66
C ILE A 73 6.27 -9.73 -1.32
N LEU A 74 5.85 -8.72 -0.55
CA LEU A 74 5.44 -7.43 -1.09
C LEU A 74 6.58 -6.73 -1.85
N ARG A 75 7.82 -6.81 -1.37
CA ARG A 75 8.98 -6.24 -2.08
C ARG A 75 9.22 -6.92 -3.44
N TRP A 76 9.16 -8.25 -3.49
CA TRP A 76 9.26 -8.99 -4.75
C TRP A 76 8.10 -8.70 -5.69
N ALA A 77 6.88 -8.59 -5.16
CA ALA A 77 5.70 -8.23 -5.95
C ALA A 77 5.80 -6.82 -6.53
N VAL A 78 6.21 -5.82 -5.75
CA VAL A 78 6.40 -4.44 -6.23
C VAL A 78 7.55 -4.37 -7.25
N ALA A 79 8.63 -5.11 -7.04
CA ALA A 79 9.72 -5.19 -8.02
C ALA A 79 9.24 -5.80 -9.35
N GLY A 80 8.46 -6.87 -9.30
CA GLY A 80 7.85 -7.50 -10.48
C GLY A 80 6.80 -6.62 -11.17
N LEU A 81 5.98 -5.90 -10.38
CA LEU A 81 5.02 -4.92 -10.88
C LEU A 81 5.75 -3.78 -11.60
N GLY A 82 6.86 -3.30 -11.05
CA GLY A 82 7.73 -2.31 -11.66
C GLY A 82 8.29 -2.79 -13.00
N PHE A 83 8.74 -4.05 -13.10
CA PHE A 83 9.22 -4.63 -14.36
C PHE A 83 8.11 -4.72 -15.42
N ARG A 84 6.88 -5.07 -15.01
CA ARG A 84 5.72 -5.14 -15.91
C ARG A 84 5.29 -3.76 -16.42
N LEU A 85 5.17 -2.77 -15.53
CA LEU A 85 4.79 -1.41 -15.90
C LEU A 85 5.87 -0.72 -16.74
N THR A 86 7.14 -0.78 -16.32
CA THR A 86 8.22 -0.03 -16.99
C THR A 86 8.48 -0.52 -18.42
N LEU A 87 8.25 -1.79 -18.77
CA LEU A 87 8.44 -2.25 -20.16
C LEU A 87 7.22 -1.96 -21.04
N GLN A 88 6.00 -2.08 -20.51
CA GLN A 88 4.77 -1.93 -21.29
C GLN A 88 4.36 -0.46 -21.45
N GLU A 89 4.44 0.34 -20.38
CA GLU A 89 4.01 1.74 -20.41
C GLU A 89 5.09 2.67 -20.97
N VAL A 90 6.37 2.41 -20.69
CA VAL A 90 7.46 3.25 -21.26
C VAL A 90 7.57 3.02 -22.76
N ALA A 91 7.27 1.83 -23.27
CA ALA A 91 7.23 1.58 -24.71
C ALA A 91 6.06 2.30 -25.40
N ALA A 92 4.92 2.47 -24.72
CA ALA A 92 3.72 3.08 -25.29
C ALA A 92 3.65 4.61 -25.10
N ILE A 93 4.14 5.13 -23.98
CA ILE A 93 3.99 6.54 -23.56
C ILE A 93 5.34 7.28 -23.64
N GLY A 94 6.47 6.58 -23.57
CA GLY A 94 7.80 7.16 -23.75
C GLY A 94 8.24 8.13 -22.64
N VAL A 95 9.27 8.93 -22.98
CA VAL A 95 9.90 9.98 -22.15
C VAL A 95 8.93 10.90 -21.37
N PRO A 96 7.77 11.35 -21.90
CA PRO A 96 6.89 12.26 -21.16
C PRO A 96 6.27 11.65 -19.90
N ALA A 97 5.98 10.35 -19.86
CA ALA A 97 5.48 9.70 -18.63
C ALA A 97 6.51 9.78 -17.50
N ILE A 98 7.78 9.53 -17.83
CA ILE A 98 8.89 9.61 -16.87
C ILE A 98 9.04 11.05 -16.37
N ALA A 99 8.95 12.04 -17.25
CA ALA A 99 9.04 13.45 -16.86
C ALA A 99 7.93 13.85 -15.88
N VAL A 100 6.67 13.45 -16.13
CA VAL A 100 5.55 13.75 -15.22
C VAL A 100 5.73 13.07 -13.87
N VAL A 101 6.14 11.80 -13.86
CA VAL A 101 6.41 11.08 -12.60
C VAL A 101 7.55 11.73 -11.83
N CYS A 102 8.67 12.03 -12.48
CA CYS A 102 9.79 12.72 -11.83
C CYS A 102 9.38 14.08 -11.27
N LEU A 103 8.70 14.92 -12.06
CA LEU A 103 8.24 16.23 -11.60
C LEU A 103 7.21 16.13 -10.48
N GLY A 104 6.27 15.18 -10.58
CA GLY A 104 5.26 14.94 -9.56
C GLY A 104 5.86 14.44 -8.25
N VAL A 105 6.77 13.48 -8.31
CA VAL A 105 7.46 12.93 -7.14
C VAL A 105 8.37 13.99 -6.52
N THR A 106 9.22 14.65 -7.30
CA THR A 106 10.12 15.70 -6.80
C THR A 106 9.30 16.87 -6.23
N GLY A 107 8.26 17.33 -6.93
CA GLY A 107 7.38 18.40 -6.47
C GLY A 107 6.67 18.04 -5.16
N SER A 108 6.06 16.86 -5.09
CA SER A 108 5.37 16.38 -3.88
C SER A 108 6.35 16.18 -2.73
N PHE A 109 7.54 15.66 -3.01
CA PHE A 109 8.59 15.45 -2.01
C PHE A 109 9.06 16.78 -1.40
N LEU A 110 9.43 17.76 -2.24
CA LEU A 110 9.82 19.08 -1.76
C LEU A 110 8.68 19.76 -1.01
N PHE A 111 7.45 19.66 -1.52
CA PHE A 111 6.27 20.22 -0.86
C PHE A 111 6.04 19.61 0.52
N CYS A 112 6.11 18.29 0.65
CA CYS A 112 5.97 17.60 1.93
C CYS A 112 7.10 17.95 2.92
N VAL A 113 8.36 18.05 2.46
CA VAL A 113 9.48 18.47 3.31
C VAL A 113 9.31 19.92 3.77
N TRP A 114 8.92 20.81 2.85
CA TRP A 114 8.67 22.21 3.16
C TRP A 114 7.54 22.38 4.17
N LEU A 115 6.43 21.66 3.97
CA LEU A 115 5.30 21.65 4.89
C LEU A 115 5.68 21.07 6.25
N GLY A 116 6.47 20.00 6.28
CA GLY A 116 7.01 19.42 7.52
C GLY A 116 7.88 20.40 8.31
N LYS A 117 8.69 21.21 7.63
CA LYS A 117 9.49 22.28 8.25
C LYS A 117 8.60 23.38 8.87
N ILE A 118 7.54 23.80 8.17
CA ILE A 118 6.61 24.82 8.67
C ILE A 118 5.86 24.32 9.91
N LEU A 119 5.47 23.06 9.91
CA LEU A 119 4.78 22.41 11.03
C LEU A 119 5.72 22.10 12.22
N GLY A 120 7.03 22.38 12.10
CA GLY A 120 8.00 22.15 13.15
C GLY A 120 8.30 20.66 13.41
N LEU A 121 8.10 19.79 12.42
CA LEU A 121 8.44 18.37 12.55
C LEU A 121 9.97 18.18 12.58
N GLY A 122 10.42 17.17 13.34
CA GLY A 122 11.81 16.74 13.31
C GLY A 122 12.25 16.31 11.91
N GLU A 123 13.51 16.57 11.56
CA GLU A 123 14.04 16.37 10.21
C GLU A 123 13.85 14.93 9.71
N LYS A 124 14.09 13.93 10.58
CA LYS A 124 13.90 12.51 10.27
C LYS A 124 12.44 12.16 10.02
N LEU A 125 11.51 12.65 10.85
CA LEU A 125 10.07 12.45 10.70
C LEU A 125 9.54 13.09 9.40
N SER A 126 9.99 14.32 9.09
CA SER A 126 9.60 15.01 7.86
C SER A 126 10.09 14.27 6.62
N LEU A 127 11.31 13.71 6.64
CA LEU A 127 11.84 12.92 5.52
C LEU A 127 11.08 11.60 5.35
N LEU A 128 10.74 10.92 6.44
CA LEU A 128 9.93 9.69 6.40
C LEU A 128 8.53 9.95 5.84
N LEU A 129 7.87 11.03 6.25
CA LEU A 129 6.56 11.41 5.74
C LEU A 129 6.63 11.83 4.26
N ALA A 130 7.66 12.57 3.86
CA ALA A 130 7.83 12.99 2.46
C ALA A 130 8.13 11.80 1.54
N THR A 131 9.05 10.91 1.93
CA THR A 131 9.36 9.69 1.17
C THR A 131 8.15 8.77 1.06
N GLY A 132 7.43 8.56 2.15
CA GLY A 132 6.23 7.75 2.16
C GLY A 132 5.09 8.37 1.34
N GLY A 133 4.84 9.67 1.48
CA GLY A 133 3.76 10.38 0.78
C GLY A 133 3.98 10.53 -0.73
N ALA A 134 5.24 10.60 -1.20
CA ALA A 134 5.54 10.87 -2.61
C ALA A 134 5.72 9.62 -3.48
N ILE A 135 6.04 8.45 -2.90
CA ILE A 135 6.46 7.26 -3.67
C ILE A 135 5.41 6.14 -3.58
N CYS A 136 5.43 5.36 -2.49
CA CYS A 136 4.60 4.16 -2.36
C CYS A 136 4.14 3.90 -0.91
N GLY A 137 4.16 4.93 -0.05
CA GLY A 137 3.64 4.84 1.30
C GLY A 137 4.54 4.02 2.24
N ALA A 138 3.95 3.00 2.87
CA ALA A 138 4.57 2.21 3.92
C ALA A 138 5.90 1.54 3.52
N SER A 139 6.01 1.03 2.29
CA SER A 139 7.23 0.36 1.81
C SER A 139 8.40 1.33 1.65
N ALA A 140 8.14 2.58 1.25
CA ALA A 140 9.14 3.64 1.17
C ALA A 140 9.62 4.06 2.56
N ILE A 141 8.71 4.23 3.54
CA ILE A 141 9.06 4.58 4.92
C ILE A 141 10.01 3.54 5.51
N VAL A 142 9.70 2.24 5.36
CA VAL A 142 10.53 1.15 5.92
C VAL A 142 11.91 1.09 5.25
N ALA A 143 12.02 1.48 3.98
CA ALA A 143 13.31 1.59 3.30
C ALA A 143 14.09 2.83 3.77
N ALA A 144 13.44 4.00 3.85
CA ALA A 144 14.05 5.25 4.28
C ALA A 144 14.49 5.21 5.75
N ASP A 145 13.73 4.54 6.62
CA ASP A 145 14.05 4.33 8.04
C ASP A 145 15.43 3.67 8.22
N SER A 146 15.76 2.69 7.37
CA SER A 146 17.07 2.01 7.41
C SER A 146 18.25 2.83 6.91
N VAL A 147 17.99 3.95 6.20
CA VAL A 147 19.03 4.84 5.66
C VAL A 147 19.21 6.08 6.54
N VAL A 148 18.11 6.63 7.05
CA VAL A 148 18.11 7.84 7.90
C VAL A 148 18.35 7.49 9.38
N GLU A 149 18.30 6.20 9.72
CA GLU A 149 18.39 5.69 11.11
C GLU A 149 17.47 6.49 12.03
N ALA A 150 16.18 6.53 11.66
CA ALA A 150 15.20 7.26 12.42
C ALA A 150 14.94 6.57 13.77
N GLU A 151 14.49 7.37 14.75
CA GLU A 151 14.05 6.78 16.00
C GLU A 151 12.83 5.91 15.72
N GLY A 152 12.75 4.74 16.39
CA GLY A 152 11.63 3.83 16.17
C GLY A 152 10.25 4.48 16.41
N LYS A 153 10.20 5.54 17.21
CA LYS A 153 9.02 6.39 17.41
C LYS A 153 8.63 7.14 16.14
N ASP A 154 9.57 7.75 15.44
CA ASP A 154 9.32 8.54 14.23
C ASP A 154 8.85 7.68 13.06
N ALA A 155 9.46 6.49 12.89
CA ALA A 155 9.04 5.53 11.89
C ALA A 155 7.62 5.02 12.14
N ALA A 156 7.29 4.70 13.40
CA ALA A 156 5.95 4.25 13.79
C ALA A 156 4.89 5.34 13.58
N VAL A 157 5.19 6.59 13.98
CA VAL A 157 4.29 7.74 13.79
C VAL A 157 4.07 8.01 12.30
N SER A 158 5.13 8.02 11.49
CA SER A 158 5.03 8.23 10.04
C SER A 158 4.15 7.17 9.37
N LEU A 159 4.36 5.89 9.74
CA LEU A 159 3.58 4.78 9.21
C LEU A 159 2.09 4.89 9.58
N GLY A 160 1.81 5.30 10.83
CA GLY A 160 0.44 5.52 11.30
C GLY A 160 -0.26 6.62 10.52
N ILE A 161 0.37 7.79 10.38
CA ILE A 161 -0.19 8.94 9.66
C ILE A 161 -0.46 8.58 8.20
N ILE A 162 0.49 7.95 7.51
CA ILE A 162 0.36 7.59 6.09
C ILE A 162 -0.72 6.52 5.88
N THR A 163 -0.84 5.56 6.79
CA THR A 163 -1.89 4.54 6.69
C THR A 163 -3.27 5.14 6.93
N LEU A 164 -3.39 6.05 7.89
CA LEU A 164 -4.63 6.79 8.14
C LEU A 164 -5.01 7.63 6.93
N TRP A 165 -4.07 8.39 6.36
CA TRP A 165 -4.31 9.17 5.14
C TRP A 165 -4.74 8.25 4.01
N GLY A 166 -3.99 7.18 3.73
CA GLY A 166 -4.32 6.21 2.68
C GLY A 166 -5.72 5.62 2.85
N THR A 167 -6.10 5.26 4.08
CA THR A 167 -7.44 4.73 4.38
C THR A 167 -8.51 5.78 4.12
N VAL A 168 -8.31 7.02 4.58
CA VAL A 168 -9.21 8.15 4.28
C VAL A 168 -9.32 8.36 2.77
N GLY A 169 -8.22 8.31 2.04
CA GLY A 169 -8.17 8.45 0.59
C GLY A 169 -8.97 7.37 -0.13
N ILE A 170 -8.90 6.12 0.32
CA ILE A 170 -9.67 4.99 -0.24
C ILE A 170 -11.18 5.23 -0.11
N PHE A 171 -11.66 5.87 0.95
CA PHE A 171 -13.08 6.21 1.11
C PHE A 171 -13.45 7.53 0.41
N LEU A 172 -12.55 8.51 0.43
CA LEU A 172 -12.78 9.83 -0.13
C LEU A 172 -12.83 9.78 -1.66
N PHE A 173 -11.92 9.04 -2.29
CA PHE A 173 -11.83 8.94 -3.75
C PHE A 173 -13.12 8.45 -4.43
N PRO A 174 -13.75 7.34 -4.01
CA PRO A 174 -15.02 6.91 -4.59
C PRO A 174 -16.17 7.87 -4.27
N ALA A 175 -16.17 8.52 -3.10
CA ALA A 175 -17.19 9.50 -2.75
C ALA A 175 -17.11 10.74 -3.65
N VAL A 176 -15.89 11.25 -3.87
CA VAL A 176 -15.60 12.37 -4.78
C VAL A 176 -15.92 11.99 -6.23
N ALA A 177 -15.53 10.79 -6.68
CA ALA A 177 -15.84 10.31 -8.03
C ALA A 177 -17.35 10.23 -8.29
N LYS A 178 -18.15 9.82 -7.30
CA LYS A 178 -19.62 9.85 -7.37
C LYS A 178 -20.15 11.28 -7.39
N ALA A 179 -19.63 12.17 -6.55
CA ALA A 179 -20.09 13.55 -6.44
C ALA A 179 -19.78 14.39 -7.70
N LEU A 180 -18.64 14.13 -8.36
CA LEU A 180 -18.28 14.78 -9.64
C LEU A 180 -18.95 14.15 -10.87
N GLY A 181 -19.74 13.08 -10.72
CA GLY A 181 -20.44 12.45 -11.84
C GLY A 181 -19.52 11.73 -12.84
N TRP A 182 -18.24 11.52 -12.51
CA TRP A 182 -17.27 10.81 -13.35
C TRP A 182 -17.47 9.28 -13.40
N GLY A 183 -18.47 8.77 -12.68
CA GLY A 183 -18.81 7.34 -12.63
C GLY A 183 -19.29 6.72 -13.95
N ILE A 184 -19.54 7.51 -15.00
CA ILE A 184 -20.10 7.02 -16.28
C ILE A 184 -19.12 7.07 -17.47
N LEU A 185 -17.96 7.73 -17.36
CA LEU A 185 -17.09 8.06 -18.52
C LEU A 185 -15.73 7.34 -18.56
N LEU A 186 -15.42 6.49 -17.57
CA LEU A 186 -14.23 5.60 -17.58
C LEU A 186 -14.63 4.11 -17.74
N MET A 187 -15.83 3.85 -18.26
CA MET A 187 -16.32 2.50 -18.57
C MET A 187 -16.20 2.12 -20.05
N ASP A 188 -15.52 2.93 -20.88
CA ASP A 188 -15.04 2.57 -22.23
C ASP A 188 -13.52 2.44 -22.25
#